data_AF-A0A8R2NUE3-F1
#
_entry.id   AF-A0A8R2NUE3-F1
#
_cell.length_a   1.000
_cell.length_b   1.000
_cell.length_c   1.000
_cell.angle_alpha   90.00
_cell.angle_beta   90.00
_cell.angle_gamma   90.00
#
_symmetry.space_group_name_H-M   'P 1'
#
loop_
_entity.id
_entity.type
_entity.pdbx_description
1 polymer ?
#
loop_
_entity_poly.entity_id
_entity_poly.type
_entity_poly.pdbx_seq_one_letter_code
_entity_poly.pdbx_strand_id
1 'polypeptide(L)'
;MKPEKSNKSNSAEGSLSLFIAAHTSILPVNHLGELCKNVFQGCDSANELKLHRSKCTNIIVNVLAPHFNYDLLNSIGSGHYSILIDESTDISVIKFLGITILYFSKETGEVVSTYLALVKITTCDAVSITNAILNTLKIKGLSINKLAEFCLFNIFKSSFI
;
A
#
# COMPACT_ATOMS: atom_id res chain seq x y z
N MET A 1 -32.65 -8.99 16.01
CA MET A 1 -32.09 -7.81 15.31
C MET A 1 -30.64 -7.67 15.74
N LYS A 2 -29.65 -7.82 14.85
CA LYS A 2 -28.25 -7.55 15.24
C LYS A 2 -28.14 -6.04 15.51
N PRO A 3 -27.54 -5.59 16.62
CA PRO A 3 -27.42 -4.17 16.90
C PRO A 3 -26.64 -3.50 15.76
N GLU A 4 -27.17 -2.38 15.25
CA GLU A 4 -26.45 -1.54 14.29
C GLU A 4 -25.13 -1.09 14.92
N LYS A 5 -24.03 -1.45 14.28
CA LYS A 5 -22.68 -1.09 14.75
C LYS A 5 -22.51 0.41 14.65
N SER A 6 -22.04 1.05 15.72
CA SER A 6 -21.81 2.50 15.72
C SER A 6 -20.80 2.88 14.63
N ASN A 7 -21.13 3.89 13.83
CA ASN A 7 -20.27 4.38 12.74
C ASN A 7 -18.89 4.86 13.26
N LYS A 8 -18.83 5.23 14.55
CA LYS A 8 -17.62 5.69 15.25
C LYS A 8 -16.60 4.57 15.49
N SER A 9 -17.04 3.36 15.87
CA SER A 9 -16.14 2.22 16.09
C SER A 9 -15.45 1.80 14.78
N ASN A 10 -16.21 1.71 13.67
CA ASN A 10 -15.64 1.39 12.36
C ASN A 10 -14.61 2.46 11.90
N SER A 11 -14.90 3.74 12.14
CA SER A 11 -13.96 4.83 11.83
C SER A 11 -12.66 4.73 12.64
N ALA A 12 -12.75 4.36 13.93
CA ALA A 12 -11.58 4.14 14.77
C ALA A 12 -10.76 2.95 14.27
N GLU A 13 -11.42 1.83 13.92
CA GLU A 13 -10.76 0.65 13.36
C GLU A 13 -10.05 0.96 12.04
N GLY A 14 -10.69 1.70 11.14
CA GLY A 14 -10.09 2.14 9.88
C GLY A 14 -8.85 3.03 10.11
N SER A 15 -8.95 3.98 11.04
CA SER A 15 -7.84 4.89 11.38
C SER A 15 -6.65 4.14 11.99
N LEU A 16 -6.90 3.21 12.92
CA LEU A 16 -5.84 2.36 13.46
C LEU A 16 -5.24 1.46 12.37
N SER A 17 -6.06 0.86 11.51
CA SER A 17 -5.55 0.03 10.41
C SER A 17 -4.67 0.82 9.45
N LEU A 18 -5.02 2.07 9.16
CA LEU A 18 -4.19 2.96 8.34
C LEU A 18 -2.86 3.27 9.03
N PHE A 19 -2.89 3.60 10.32
CA PHE A 19 -1.68 3.83 11.11
C PHE A 19 -0.75 2.60 11.10
N ILE A 20 -1.32 1.41 11.30
CA ILE A 20 -0.57 0.15 11.23
C ILE A 20 0.06 -0.02 9.85
N ALA A 21 -0.70 0.17 8.77
CA ALA A 21 -0.21 0.01 7.41
C ALA A 21 0.95 0.96 7.06
N ALA A 22 0.93 2.19 7.59
CA ALA A 22 1.90 3.23 7.25
C ALA A 22 3.17 3.18 8.10
N HIS A 23 3.11 2.72 9.35
CA HIS A 23 4.17 3.00 10.32
C HIS A 23 4.69 1.80 11.12
N THR A 24 4.07 0.62 11.02
CA THR A 24 4.52 -0.51 11.87
C THR A 24 4.19 -1.87 11.28
N SER A 25 4.69 -2.92 11.93
CA SER A 25 4.27 -4.29 11.65
C SER A 25 2.84 -4.52 12.12
N ILE A 26 2.15 -5.50 11.51
CA ILE A 26 0.77 -5.84 11.90
C ILE A 26 0.68 -6.59 13.24
N LEU A 27 1.79 -7.11 13.76
CA LEU A 27 1.81 -7.97 14.93
C LEU A 27 1.25 -7.32 16.21
N PRO A 28 1.60 -6.05 16.54
CA PRO A 28 1.18 -5.40 17.78
C PRO A 28 -0.31 -5.05 17.82
N VAL A 29 -1.03 -5.11 16.70
CA VAL A 29 -2.43 -4.63 16.61
C VAL A 29 -3.36 -5.31 17.63
N ASN A 30 -3.09 -6.57 17.97
CA ASN A 30 -3.88 -7.31 18.97
C ASN A 30 -3.80 -6.63 20.34
N HIS A 31 -2.58 -6.38 20.82
CA HIS A 31 -2.36 -5.74 22.12
C HIS A 31 -2.70 -4.26 22.08
N LEU A 32 -2.50 -3.60 20.93
CA LEU A 32 -2.89 -2.21 20.76
C LEU A 32 -4.40 -2.02 20.91
N GLY A 33 -5.20 -2.90 20.30
CA GLY A 33 -6.66 -2.85 20.43
C GLY A 33 -7.14 -3.09 21.87
N GLU A 34 -6.50 -4.00 22.61
CA GLU A 34 -6.76 -4.23 24.04
C GLU A 34 -6.33 -3.04 24.90
N LEU A 35 -5.17 -2.47 24.63
CA LEU A 35 -4.68 -1.28 25.32
C LEU A 35 -5.63 -0.10 25.15
N CYS A 36 -6.12 0.15 23.93
CA CYS A 36 -7.09 1.21 23.67
C CYS A 36 -8.36 1.05 24.50
N LYS A 37 -8.89 -0.18 24.64
CA LYS A 37 -10.04 -0.45 25.51
C LYS A 37 -9.75 -0.15 26.98
N ASN A 38 -8.57 -0.57 27.44
CA ASN A 38 -8.20 -0.46 28.84
C ASN A 38 -7.91 0.98 29.26
N VAL A 39 -7.35 1.80 28.37
CA VAL A 39 -6.98 3.19 28.65
C VAL A 39 -8.16 4.13 28.43
N PHE A 40 -8.95 3.94 27.37
CA PHE A 40 -10.04 4.85 27.01
C PHE A 40 -11.41 4.33 27.46
N GLN A 41 -11.50 3.95 28.73
CA GLN A 41 -12.74 3.46 29.33
C GLN A 41 -13.84 4.55 29.31
N GLY A 42 -15.08 4.12 29.09
CA GLY A 42 -16.23 5.03 28.98
C GLY A 42 -16.40 5.69 27.61
N CYS A 43 -15.49 5.45 26.66
CA CYS A 43 -15.65 5.85 25.26
C CYS A 43 -16.28 4.71 24.44
N ASP A 44 -17.44 4.94 23.83
CA ASP A 44 -18.16 3.92 23.05
C ASP A 44 -17.29 3.33 21.92
N SER A 45 -16.52 4.17 21.21
CA SER A 45 -15.67 3.71 20.10
C SER A 45 -14.50 2.83 20.57
N ALA A 46 -13.95 3.08 21.77
CA ALA A 46 -12.91 2.26 22.35
C ALA A 46 -13.47 0.94 22.90
N ASN A 47 -14.58 1.00 23.64
CA ASN A 47 -15.24 -0.17 24.23
C ASN A 47 -15.71 -1.17 23.15
N GLU A 48 -16.22 -0.67 22.02
CA GLU A 48 -16.69 -1.49 20.91
C GLU A 48 -15.59 -1.93 19.94
N LEU A 49 -14.35 -1.45 20.10
CA LEU A 49 -13.24 -1.73 19.20
C LEU A 49 -13.01 -3.24 19.10
N LYS A 50 -13.03 -3.82 17.91
CA LYS A 50 -12.76 -5.26 17.71
C LYS A 50 -11.70 -5.41 16.65
N LEU A 51 -10.50 -4.88 16.92
CA LEU A 51 -9.39 -4.86 15.97
C LEU A 51 -8.34 -5.91 16.33
N HIS A 52 -8.42 -7.06 15.68
CA HIS A 52 -7.38 -8.10 15.71
C HIS A 52 -6.67 -8.19 14.36
N ARG A 53 -5.53 -8.89 14.31
CA ARG A 53 -4.73 -9.11 13.10
C ARG A 53 -5.57 -9.39 11.86
N SER A 54 -6.38 -10.45 11.87
CA SER A 54 -7.17 -10.85 10.69
C SER A 54 -8.12 -9.76 10.20
N LYS A 55 -8.72 -9.00 11.14
CA LYS A 55 -9.61 -7.90 10.77
C LYS A 55 -8.83 -6.69 10.26
N CYS A 56 -7.73 -6.34 10.91
CA CYS A 56 -6.84 -5.26 10.46
C CYS A 56 -6.33 -5.56 9.04
N THR A 57 -5.87 -6.79 8.77
CA THR A 57 -5.49 -7.24 7.44
C THR A 57 -6.63 -7.06 6.45
N ASN A 58 -7.85 -7.49 6.79
CA ASN A 58 -8.99 -7.36 5.89
C ASN A 58 -9.38 -5.90 5.63
N ILE A 59 -9.25 -5.00 6.61
CA ILE A 59 -9.49 -3.57 6.42
C ILE A 59 -8.41 -3.00 5.47
N ILE A 60 -7.14 -3.31 5.72
CA ILE A 60 -6.04 -2.84 4.87
C ILE A 60 -6.22 -3.33 3.43
N VAL A 61 -6.45 -4.63 3.23
CA VAL A 61 -6.48 -5.26 1.91
C VAL A 61 -7.77 -4.96 1.15
N ASN A 62 -8.92 -4.99 1.80
CA ASN A 62 -10.22 -4.92 1.11
C ASN A 62 -10.89 -3.55 1.18
N VAL A 63 -10.40 -2.63 2.02
CA VAL A 63 -10.99 -1.28 2.17
C VAL A 63 -9.96 -0.21 1.81
N LEU A 64 -8.83 -0.16 2.50
CA LEU A 64 -7.84 0.90 2.31
C LEU A 64 -7.10 0.77 0.97
N ALA A 65 -6.63 -0.44 0.62
CA ALA A 65 -5.88 -0.63 -0.62
C ALA A 65 -6.70 -0.30 -1.89
N PRO A 66 -7.97 -0.73 -2.03
CA PRO A 66 -8.81 -0.32 -3.16
C PRO A 66 -9.08 1.19 -3.19
N HIS A 67 -9.30 1.81 -2.02
CA HIS A 67 -9.51 3.26 -1.91
C HIS A 67 -8.30 4.04 -2.43
N PHE A 68 -7.10 3.77 -1.91
CA PHE A 68 -5.90 4.47 -2.38
C PHE A 68 -5.54 4.14 -3.82
N ASN A 69 -5.88 2.95 -4.32
CA ASN A 69 -5.71 2.64 -5.74
C ASN A 69 -6.64 3.48 -6.61
N TYR A 70 -7.90 3.67 -6.19
CA TYR A 70 -8.86 4.54 -6.87
C TYR A 70 -8.39 5.99 -6.87
N ASP A 71 -7.93 6.50 -5.72
CA ASP A 71 -7.40 7.86 -5.61
C ASP A 71 -6.19 8.07 -6.53
N LEU A 72 -5.24 7.12 -6.54
CA LEU A 72 -4.08 7.15 -7.43
C LEU A 72 -4.50 7.24 -8.90
N LEU A 73 -5.44 6.39 -9.33
CA LEU A 73 -5.95 6.39 -10.70
C LEU A 73 -6.64 7.70 -11.06
N ASN A 74 -7.39 8.29 -10.13
CA ASN A 74 -8.03 9.59 -10.33
C ASN A 74 -7.01 10.72 -10.45
N SER A 75 -5.99 10.75 -9.58
CA SER A 75 -4.95 11.78 -9.61
C SER A 75 -4.13 11.73 -10.91
N ILE A 76 -3.88 10.53 -11.46
CA ILE A 76 -3.26 10.35 -12.78
C ILE A 76 -4.23 10.75 -13.90
N GLY A 77 -5.48 10.27 -13.82
CA GLY A 77 -6.55 10.54 -14.77
C GLY A 77 -6.17 10.16 -16.21
N SER A 78 -6.27 11.13 -17.13
CA SER A 78 -5.86 10.99 -18.53
C SER A 78 -4.38 11.30 -18.79
N GLY A 79 -3.62 11.65 -17.75
CA GLY A 79 -2.21 11.99 -17.85
C GLY A 79 -1.31 10.80 -18.19
N HIS A 80 -0.12 11.12 -18.67
CA HIS A 80 0.96 10.15 -18.79
C HIS A 80 1.62 9.92 -17.43
N TYR A 81 2.24 8.76 -17.28
CA TYR A 81 3.03 8.43 -16.10
C TYR A 81 4.31 7.72 -16.52
N SER A 82 5.29 7.73 -15.62
CA SER A 82 6.54 7.00 -15.76
C SER A 82 6.66 6.00 -14.61
N ILE A 83 7.48 4.97 -14.79
CA ILE A 83 7.74 3.97 -13.77
C ILE A 83 9.23 3.96 -13.46
N LEU A 84 9.58 3.95 -12.17
CA LEU A 84 10.91 3.58 -11.71
C LEU A 84 10.86 2.17 -11.16
N ILE A 85 11.86 1.37 -11.50
CA ILE A 85 12.07 0.08 -10.87
C ILE A 85 13.40 0.00 -10.17
N ASP A 86 13.43 -0.82 -9.13
CA ASP A 86 14.61 -1.10 -8.34
C ASP A 86 14.65 -2.59 -7.99
N GLU A 87 15.77 -3.25 -8.27
CA GLU A 87 16.02 -4.64 -7.87
C GLU A 87 16.65 -4.64 -6.48
N SER A 88 16.00 -5.30 -5.52
CA SER A 88 16.61 -5.66 -4.25
C SER A 88 16.76 -7.18 -4.12
N THR A 89 17.90 -7.59 -3.59
CA THR A 89 18.16 -8.99 -3.24
C THR A 89 18.12 -9.13 -1.72
N ASP A 90 17.22 -9.96 -1.21
CA ASP A 90 17.26 -10.36 0.19
C ASP A 90 18.39 -11.39 0.42
N ILE A 91 18.91 -11.44 1.64
CA ILE A 91 19.97 -12.37 2.06
C ILE A 91 19.54 -13.84 1.83
N SER A 92 18.23 -14.09 1.79
CA SER A 92 17.60 -15.39 1.54
C SER A 92 17.56 -15.85 0.06
N VAL A 93 18.30 -15.20 -0.85
CA VAL A 93 18.32 -15.48 -2.32
C VAL A 93 17.01 -15.10 -3.03
N ILE A 94 16.03 -14.56 -2.31
CA ILE A 94 14.78 -14.05 -2.91
C ILE A 94 15.01 -12.66 -3.47
N LYS A 95 14.57 -12.45 -4.72
CA LYS A 95 14.65 -11.16 -5.38
C LYS A 95 13.30 -10.45 -5.38
N PHE A 96 13.32 -9.16 -5.10
CA PHE A 96 12.15 -8.30 -5.15
C PHE A 96 12.38 -7.15 -6.13
N LEU A 97 11.36 -6.91 -6.95
CA LEU A 97 11.26 -5.76 -7.83
C LEU A 97 10.37 -4.71 -7.16
N GLY A 98 10.97 -3.64 -6.66
CA GLY A 98 10.25 -2.45 -6.23
C GLY A 98 9.82 -1.65 -7.46
N ILE A 99 8.55 -1.23 -7.49
CA ILE A 99 7.96 -0.46 -8.58
C ILE A 99 7.38 0.82 -8.00
N THR A 100 7.87 1.95 -8.48
CA THR A 100 7.43 3.31 -8.12
C THR A 100 6.83 3.97 -9.36
N ILE A 101 5.75 4.71 -9.20
CA ILE A 101 5.09 5.46 -10.28
C ILE A 101 5.32 6.96 -10.12
N LEU A 102 5.61 7.64 -11.21
CA LEU A 102 5.76 9.09 -11.30
C LEU A 102 4.66 9.64 -12.21
N TYR A 103 3.96 10.65 -11.76
CA TYR A 103 2.93 11.31 -12.55
C TYR A 103 2.81 12.78 -12.16
N PHE A 104 2.26 13.59 -13.05
CA PHE A 104 1.94 14.98 -12.74
C PHE A 104 0.55 15.05 -12.09
N SER A 105 0.52 15.42 -10.81
CA SER A 105 -0.74 15.65 -10.10
C SER A 105 -1.30 17.01 -10.48
N LYS A 106 -2.48 17.02 -11.11
CA LYS A 106 -3.16 18.28 -11.46
C LYS A 106 -3.71 19.00 -10.23
N GLU A 107 -3.96 18.27 -9.15
CA GLU A 107 -4.49 18.83 -7.90
C GLU A 107 -3.44 19.65 -7.16
N THR A 108 -2.21 19.14 -7.08
CA THR A 108 -1.10 19.83 -6.41
C THR A 108 -0.26 20.68 -7.36
N GLY A 109 -0.35 20.44 -8.67
CA GLY A 109 0.45 21.13 -9.69
C GLY A 109 1.91 20.66 -9.74
N GLU A 110 2.22 19.49 -9.20
CA GLU A 110 3.58 18.98 -9.02
C GLU A 110 3.74 17.55 -9.56
N VAL A 111 4.99 17.17 -9.84
CA VAL A 111 5.33 15.78 -10.14
C VAL A 111 5.38 15.00 -8.83
N VAL A 112 4.55 13.96 -8.73
CA VAL A 112 4.44 13.09 -7.57
C VAL A 112 5.08 11.75 -7.90
N SER A 113 5.98 11.29 -7.02
CA SER A 113 6.50 9.92 -7.02
C SER A 113 5.90 9.14 -5.86
N THR A 114 5.31 7.98 -6.13
CA THR A 114 4.72 7.14 -5.08
C THR A 114 4.94 5.65 -5.33
N TYR A 115 4.94 4.86 -4.26
CA TYR A 115 5.04 3.42 -4.32
C TYR A 115 3.84 2.82 -5.06
N LEU A 116 4.11 1.89 -5.99
CA LEU A 116 3.07 1.19 -6.74
C LEU A 116 2.94 -0.27 -6.29
N ALA A 117 4.04 -1.02 -6.27
CA ALA A 117 4.06 -2.43 -5.94
C ALA A 117 5.47 -2.94 -5.57
N LEU A 118 5.50 -4.07 -4.86
CA LEU A 118 6.70 -4.86 -4.58
C LEU A 118 6.40 -6.28 -5.06
N VAL A 119 7.12 -6.72 -6.09
CA VAL A 119 6.87 -8.00 -6.75
C VAL A 119 8.03 -8.95 -6.49
N LYS A 120 7.73 -10.14 -5.96
CA LYS A 120 8.71 -11.21 -5.86
C LYS A 120 8.98 -11.78 -7.26
N ILE A 121 10.25 -11.85 -7.66
CA ILE A 121 10.68 -12.43 -8.93
C ILE A 121 11.70 -13.55 -8.69
N THR A 122 11.68 -14.57 -9.54
CA THR A 122 12.60 -15.72 -9.45
C THR A 122 13.89 -15.48 -10.24
N THR A 123 13.80 -14.75 -11.35
CA THR A 123 14.92 -14.40 -12.22
C THR A 123 14.86 -12.92 -12.60
N CYS A 124 16.03 -12.29 -12.79
CA CYS A 124 16.17 -10.89 -13.23
C CYS A 124 16.52 -10.80 -14.72
N ASP A 125 15.88 -11.63 -15.54
CA ASP A 125 15.96 -11.45 -16.99
C ASP A 125 14.95 -10.38 -17.44
N ALA A 126 15.21 -9.79 -18.60
CA ALA A 126 14.38 -8.71 -19.14
C ALA A 126 12.91 -9.14 -19.34
N VAL A 127 12.66 -10.42 -19.63
CA VAL A 127 11.32 -10.95 -19.88
C VAL A 127 10.52 -11.01 -18.56
N SER A 128 11.14 -11.52 -17.50
CA SER A 128 10.55 -11.66 -16.17
C SER A 128 10.23 -10.31 -15.55
N ILE A 129 11.14 -9.33 -15.68
CA ILE A 129 10.92 -7.94 -15.24
C ILE A 129 9.76 -7.33 -16.03
N THR A 130 9.76 -7.45 -17.36
CA THR A 130 8.70 -6.90 -18.21
C THR A 130 7.35 -7.50 -17.86
N ASN A 131 7.27 -8.82 -17.70
CA ASN A 131 6.04 -9.51 -17.31
C ASN A 131 5.54 -9.06 -15.93
N ALA A 132 6.45 -8.89 -14.95
CA ALA A 132 6.08 -8.39 -13.63
C ALA A 132 5.47 -6.98 -13.70
N ILE A 133 6.02 -6.09 -14.51
CA ILE A 133 5.50 -4.74 -14.71
C ILE A 133 4.13 -4.78 -15.40
N LEU A 134 4.01 -5.49 -16.52
CA LEU A 134 2.76 -5.58 -17.27
C LEU A 134 1.61 -6.15 -16.40
N ASN A 135 1.91 -7.18 -15.62
CA ASN A 135 0.96 -7.76 -14.68
C ASN A 135 0.58 -6.75 -13.58
N THR A 136 1.56 -6.02 -13.05
CA THR A 136 1.30 -4.97 -12.03
C THR A 136 0.40 -3.87 -12.60
N LEU A 137 0.68 -3.36 -13.79
CA LEU A 137 -0.15 -2.33 -14.44
C LEU A 137 -1.57 -2.82 -14.66
N LYS A 138 -1.73 -4.06 -15.14
CA LYS A 138 -3.05 -4.68 -15.33
C LYS A 138 -3.83 -4.81 -14.01
N ILE A 139 -3.20 -5.29 -12.94
CA ILE A 139 -3.82 -5.42 -11.61
C ILE A 139 -4.22 -4.06 -11.05
N LYS A 140 -3.38 -3.03 -11.27
CA LYS A 140 -3.60 -1.67 -10.77
C LYS A 140 -4.59 -0.86 -11.62
N GLY A 141 -4.97 -1.33 -12.81
CA GLY A 141 -5.87 -0.63 -13.72
C GLY A 141 -5.19 0.48 -14.53
N LEU A 142 -3.86 0.42 -14.68
CA LEU A 142 -3.07 1.40 -15.41
C LEU A 142 -2.89 0.97 -16.88
N SER A 143 -3.11 1.90 -17.80
CA SER A 143 -2.99 1.65 -19.24
C SER A 143 -1.56 1.83 -19.72
N ILE A 144 -0.99 0.78 -20.33
CA ILE A 144 0.35 0.84 -20.93
C ILE A 144 0.52 1.94 -21.98
N ASN A 145 -0.56 2.33 -22.67
CA ASN A 145 -0.52 3.37 -23.70
C ASN A 145 -0.22 4.76 -23.11
N LYS A 146 -0.37 4.93 -21.79
CA LYS A 146 -0.07 6.16 -21.06
C LYS A 146 1.30 6.13 -20.38
N LEU A 147 2.02 5.01 -20.48
CA LEU A 147 3.40 4.91 -19.99
C LEU A 147 4.30 5.74 -20.92
N ALA A 148 4.82 6.86 -20.42
CA ALA A 148 5.73 7.71 -21.17
C ALA A 148 7.15 7.16 -21.16
N GLU A 149 7.61 6.73 -19.99
CA GLU A 149 9.00 6.29 -19.79
C GLU A 149 9.11 5.25 -18.67
N PHE A 150 10.14 4.43 -18.77
CA PHE A 150 10.54 3.50 -17.74
C PHE A 150 12.02 3.67 -17.44
N CYS A 151 12.35 3.86 -16.16
CA CYS A 151 13.72 4.01 -15.68
C CYS A 151 14.10 2.88 -14.73
N LEU A 152 15.23 2.25 -15.00
CA LEU A 152 15.88 1.32 -14.09
C LEU A 152 16.80 2.10 -13.16
N PHE A 153 16.47 2.15 -11.88
CA PHE A 153 17.35 2.68 -10.85
C PHE A 153 18.10 1.52 -10.17
N ASN A 154 19.43 1.59 -10.15
CA ASN A 154 20.28 0.71 -9.34
C ASN A 154 20.76 1.49 -8.12
N ILE A 155 19.94 1.66 -7.07
CA ILE A 155 20.33 2.49 -5.91
C ILE A 155 20.73 1.72 -4.64
N PHE A 156 20.46 0.43 -4.48
CA PHE A 156 20.89 -0.30 -3.26
C PHE A 156 22.26 -0.99 -3.34
N LYS A 157 23.30 -0.34 -3.87
CA LYS A 157 24.70 -0.79 -3.65
C LYS A 157 25.40 -0.14 -2.45
N SER A 158 24.79 0.83 -1.78
CA SER A 158 25.37 1.42 -0.58
C SER A 158 24.29 1.96 0.35
N SER A 159 24.35 1.56 1.62
CA SER A 159 23.54 2.05 2.75
C SER A 159 22.28 1.25 3.09
N PHE A 160 22.49 0.00 3.51
CA PHE A 160 21.83 -0.55 4.70
C PHE A 160 22.93 -1.20 5.55
N ILE A 161 23.52 -0.40 6.45
CA ILE A 161 24.24 -0.83 7.65
C ILE A 161 23.54 -0.12 8.80
#